data_AF-A0A7V2PLN7-F1
#
_entry.id   AF-A0A7V2PLN7-F1
#
_cell.length_a   1.000
_cell.length_b   1.000
_cell.length_c   1.000
_cell.angle_alpha   90.00
_cell.angle_beta   90.00
_cell.angle_gamma   90.00
#
_symmetry.space_group_name_H-M   'P 1'
#
loop_
_entity.id
_entity.type
_entity.pdbx_description
1 polymer ?
#
loop_
_entity_poly.entity_id
_entity_poly.type
_entity_poly.pdbx_seq_one_letter_code
_entity_poly.pdbx_strand_id
1 'polypeptide(L)' 'MEAVDPVVRDFILFCVQRQGKEWPGLYDEMCRVSGRRLFRGLGYADLRKLGLSFSLTGLEDTIRMVDAVAAAE' A
#
# COMPACT_ATOMS: atom_id res chain seq x y z
N MET A 1 1.35 17.93 5.20
CA MET A 1 0.64 16.64 5.07
C MET A 1 0.73 16.31 3.59
N GLU A 2 1.78 15.59 3.20
CA GLU A 2 1.96 15.20 1.80
C GLU A 2 0.73 14.42 1.36
N ALA A 3 0.05 14.93 0.33
CA ALA A 3 -1.12 14.26 -0.22
C ALA A 3 -0.63 12.94 -0.82
N VAL A 4 -1.05 11.82 -0.21
CA VAL A 4 -0.81 10.49 -0.75
C VAL A 4 -1.38 10.45 -2.16
N ASP A 5 -0.59 9.93 -3.11
CA ASP A 5 -1.05 9.80 -4.49
C ASP A 5 -2.38 9.02 -4.52
N PRO A 6 -3.40 9.51 -5.24
CA PRO A 6 -4.72 8.89 -5.24
C PRO A 6 -4.70 7.43 -5.72
N VAL A 7 -3.74 7.05 -6.57
CA VAL A 7 -3.56 5.66 -7.00
C VAL A 7 -3.01 4.79 -5.87
N VAL A 8 -2.10 5.33 -5.06
CA VAL A 8 -1.58 4.64 -3.87
C VAL A 8 -2.67 4.49 -2.81
N ARG A 9 -3.49 5.53 -2.59
CA ARG A 9 -4.66 5.44 -1.71
C ARG A 9 -5.59 4.31 -2.15
N ASP A 10 -5.99 4.29 -3.42
CA ASP A 10 -6.89 3.28 -3.97
C ASP A 10 -6.29 1.86 -3.89
N PHE A 11 -4.98 1.72 -4.10
CA PHE A 11 -4.26 0.46 -3.91
C PHE A 11 -4.33 -0.04 -2.46
N ILE A 12 -4.08 0.85 -1.49
CA ILE A 12 -4.12 0.51 -0.06
C ILE A 12 -5.53 0.07 0.32
N LEU A 13 -6.56 0.83 -0.07
CA LEU A 13 -7.96 0.48 0.20
C LEU A 13 -8.36 -0.84 -0.46
N PHE A 14 -7.90 -1.10 -1.68
CA PHE A 14 -8.10 -2.38 -2.34
C PHE A 14 -7.51 -3.55 -1.53
N CYS A 15 -6.32 -3.39 -0.96
CA CYS A 15 -5.70 -4.43 -0.13
C CYS A 15 -6.42 -4.58 1.22
N VAL A 16 -6.81 -3.47 1.86
CA VAL A 16 -7.55 -3.45 3.12
C VAL A 16 -8.92 -4.13 2.97
N GLN A 17 -9.63 -3.91 1.86
CA GLN A 17 -10.93 -4.58 1.62
C GLN A 17 -10.80 -6.09 1.44
N ARG A 18 -9.64 -6.59 0.99
CA ARG A 18 -9.43 -8.02 0.72
C ARG A 18 -8.95 -8.82 1.91
N GLN A 19 -8.07 -8.24 2.72
CA GLN A 19 -7.38 -8.92 3.82
C GLN A 19 -7.69 -8.31 5.21
N GLY A 20 -8.20 -7.07 5.24
CA GLY A 20 -8.33 -6.27 6.46
C GLY A 20 -7.14 -5.35 6.70
N LYS A 21 -7.27 -4.49 7.71
CA LYS A 21 -6.26 -3.49 8.09
C LYS A 21 -5.17 -4.00 9.04
N GLU A 22 -5.21 -5.29 9.38
CA GLU A 22 -4.35 -5.86 10.40
C GLU A 22 -2.94 -6.13 9.86
N TRP A 23 -1.94 -5.66 10.59
CA TRP A 23 -0.54 -5.97 10.35
C TRP A 23 -0.15 -7.25 11.09
N PRO A 24 0.68 -8.14 10.51
CA PRO A 24 1.38 -8.04 9.22
C PRO A 24 0.58 -8.51 8.00
N GLY A 25 -0.66 -8.98 8.17
CA GLY A 25 -1.47 -9.56 7.09
C GLY A 25 -1.67 -8.62 5.89
N LEU A 26 -1.94 -7.34 6.15
CA LEU A 26 -2.07 -6.32 5.11
C LEU A 26 -0.78 -6.14 4.30
N TYR A 27 0.39 -6.20 4.93
CA TYR A 27 1.68 -6.10 4.25
C TYR A 27 1.90 -7.23 3.25
N ASP A 28 1.59 -8.47 3.68
CA ASP A 28 1.72 -9.65 2.85
C ASP A 28 0.77 -9.57 1.65
N GLU A 29 -0.48 -9.12 1.86
CA GLU A 29 -1.43 -8.92 0.77
C GLU A 29 -0.96 -7.80 -0.19
N MET A 30 -0.44 -6.68 0.31
CA MET A 30 0.12 -5.63 -0.56
C MET A 30 1.30 -6.16 -1.39
N CYS A 31 2.18 -6.97 -0.80
CA CYS A 31 3.27 -7.64 -1.54
C CYS A 31 2.72 -8.64 -2.57
N ARG A 32 1.70 -9.42 -2.22
CA ARG A 32 1.06 -10.39 -3.11
C ARG A 32 0.37 -9.71 -4.30
N VAL A 33 -0.39 -8.64 -4.07
CA VAL A 33 -1.08 -7.85 -5.09
C VAL A 33 -0.06 -7.20 -6.02
N SER A 34 1.02 -6.61 -5.47
CA SER A 34 2.09 -5.98 -6.25
C SER A 34 2.90 -6.99 -7.06
N GLY A 35 3.25 -8.13 -6.47
CA GLY A 35 4.02 -9.19 -7.12
C GLY A 35 3.25 -9.87 -8.26
N ARG A 36 1.92 -9.96 -8.13
CA ARG A 36 1.03 -10.52 -9.15
C ARG A 36 0.37 -9.47 -10.04
N ARG A 37 0.68 -8.18 -9.83
CA ARG A 37 0.11 -7.04 -10.56
C ARG A 37 -1.42 -7.03 -10.61
N LEU A 38 -2.06 -7.42 -9.50
CA LEU A 38 -3.53 -7.60 -9.43
C LEU A 38 -4.29 -6.28 -9.42
N PHE A 39 -3.66 -5.20 -8.99
CA PHE A 39 -4.26 -3.88 -8.96
C PHE A 39 -3.77 -3.05 -10.14
N ARG A 40 -4.63 -2.84 -11.15
CA ARG A 40 -4.37 -2.03 -12.37
C ARG A 40 -3.09 -2.40 -13.13
N GLY A 41 -2.57 -3.62 -12.96
CA GLY A 41 -1.29 -4.03 -13.54
C GLY A 41 -0.05 -3.44 -12.85
N LEU A 42 -0.20 -2.73 -11.73
CA LEU A 42 0.90 -2.06 -11.02
C LEU A 42 1.75 -3.08 -10.26
N GLY A 43 3.06 -2.99 -10.46
CA GLY A 43 4.04 -3.75 -9.68
C GLY A 43 4.78 -2.89 -8.65
N TYR A 44 5.73 -3.52 -7.95
CA TYR A 44 6.59 -2.85 -6.98
C TYR A 44 7.28 -1.59 -7.50
N ALA A 45 7.78 -1.63 -8.75
CA ALA A 45 8.49 -0.50 -9.35
C ALA A 45 7.55 0.68 -9.65
N ASP A 46 6.30 0.41 -10.00
CA ASP A 46 5.29 1.42 -10.31
C ASP A 46 4.80 2.09 -9.02
N LEU A 47 4.47 1.28 -8.01
CA LEU A 47 4.07 1.76 -6.68
C LEU A 47 5.18 2.59 -6.04
N ARG A 48 6.45 2.19 -6.19
CA ARG A 48 7.61 2.96 -5.69
C ARG A 48 7.74 4.32 -6.35
N LYS A 49 7.44 4.46 -7.65
CA LYS A 49 7.43 5.76 -8.35
C LYS A 49 6.33 6.68 -7.84
N LEU A 50 5.23 6.11 -7.37
CA LEU A 50 4.09 6.82 -6.79
C LEU A 50 4.26 7.11 -5.29
N GLY A 51 5.39 6.70 -4.69
CA GLY A 51 5.73 6.98 -3.29
C GLY A 51 5.48 5.82 -2.32
N LEU A 52 4.95 4.67 -2.77
CA LEU A 52 4.75 3.50 -1.91
C LEU A 52 5.94 2.54 -2.01
N SER A 53 6.76 2.46 -0.95
CA SER A 53 7.93 1.58 -0.89
C SER A 53 7.70 0.37 0.04
N PHE A 54 8.13 -0.80 -0.42
CA PHE A 54 8.16 -2.05 0.36
C PHE A 54 9.54 -2.35 0.94
N SER A 55 10.42 -1.35 1.01
CA SER A 55 11.76 -1.51 1.58
C SER A 55 11.70 -1.47 3.10
N LEU A 56 12.40 -2.42 3.75
CA LEU A 56 12.47 -2.49 5.22
C LEU A 56 13.02 -1.22 5.87
N THR A 57 13.92 -0.51 5.19
CA THR A 57 14.50 0.76 5.66
C THR A 57 13.50 1.92 5.70
N GLY A 58 12.39 1.84 4.96
CA GLY A 58 11.33 2.84 4.93
C GLY A 58 9.98 2.31 5.44
N LEU A 59 9.97 1.14 6.08
CA LEU A 59 8.74 0.44 6.44
C LEU A 59 7.88 1.23 7.42
N GLU A 60 8.49 1.93 8.39
CA GLU A 60 7.75 2.76 9.36
C GLU A 60 6.98 3.91 8.68
N ASP A 61 7.56 4.51 7.64
CA ASP A 61 6.91 5.57 6.86
C ASP A 61 5.75 5.01 6.05
N THR A 62 5.95 3.87 5.40
CA THR A 62 4.89 3.14 4.70
C THR A 62 3.74 2.75 5.64
N ILE A 63 4.04 2.25 6.84
CA ILE A 63 3.02 1.91 7.85
C ILE A 63 2.21 3.15 8.22
N ARG A 64 2.87 4.28 8.51
CA ARG A 64 2.18 5.54 8.84
C ARG A 64 1.28 6.03 7.70
N MET A 65 1.75 5.94 6.47
CA MET A 65 0.97 6.31 5.29
C MET A 65 -0.27 5.42 5.15
N VAL A 66 -0.09 4.11 5.27
CA VAL A 66 -1.18 3.13 5.17
C VAL A 66 -2.21 3.31 6.29
N ASP A 67 -1.75 3.53 7.52
CA ASP A 67 -2.64 3.77 8.67
C ASP A 67 -3.43 5.07 8.50
N ALA A 68 -2.79 6.14 8.03
CA ALA A 68 -3.45 7.40 7.73
C ALA A 68 -4.52 7.26 6.64
N VAL A 69 -4.28 6.43 5.62
CA VAL A 69 -5.26 6.13 4.57
C VAL A 69 -6.41 5.26 5.11
N ALA A 70 -6.09 4.24 5.91
CA ALA A 70 -7.07 3.30 6.45
C ALA A 70 -7.94 3.89 7.56
N ALA A 71 -7.46 4.92 8.27
CA ALA A 71 -8.22 5.64 9.30
C ALA A 71 -9.11 6.75 8.73
N ALA A 72 -8.90 7.15 7.47
CA ALA A 72 -9.67 8.18 6.78
C ALA A 72 -10.94 7.65 6.07
N GLU A 73 -11.18 6.33 6.12
CA GLU A 73 -12.39 5.63 5.65
C GLU A 73 -13.17 5.04 6.84
#